data_AF-A0A9Q4GRX5-F1
#
_entry.id   AF-A0A9Q4GRX5-F1
#
_cell.length_a   1.000
_cell.length_b   1.000
_cell.length_c   1.000
_cell.angle_alpha   90.00
_cell.angle_beta   90.00
_cell.angle_gamma   90.00
#
_symmetry.space_group_name_H-M   'P 1'
#
loop_
_entity.id
_entity.type
_entity.pdbx_description
1 polymer ?
#
loop_
_entity_poly.entity_id
_entity_poly.type
_entity_poly.pdbx_seq_one_letter_code
_entity_poly.pdbx_strand_id
1 'polypeptide(L)'
;MDKIFTGVVQGTALILKIEENNDHLIHIVQFPAELLPGLTIGDSVSYNGCCLTVAAIDNSHVGFYLFTDTLLKTALGRLATGDKVNIERVAV
;
A
#
# COMPACT_ATOMS: atom_id res chain seq x y z
N MET A 1 4.81 -14.35 -17.74
CA MET A 1 3.40 -14.17 -17.37
C MET A 1 3.24 -12.73 -16.96
N ASP A 2 2.24 -12.02 -17.49
CA ASP A 2 2.09 -10.60 -17.19
C ASP A 2 1.69 -10.41 -15.73
N LYS A 3 2.45 -9.57 -15.01
CA LYS A 3 2.20 -9.23 -13.62
C LYS A 3 0.93 -8.39 -13.51
N ILE A 4 -0.18 -9.02 -13.11
CA ILE A 4 -1.50 -8.37 -12.98
C ILE A 4 -2.12 -8.57 -11.60
N PHE A 5 -3.00 -7.65 -11.20
CA PHE A 5 -3.89 -7.79 -10.05
C PHE A 5 -5.18 -8.48 -10.49
N THR A 6 -5.67 -9.42 -9.68
CA THR A 6 -6.88 -10.20 -9.92
C THR A 6 -8.13 -9.51 -9.36
N GLY A 7 -7.97 -8.56 -8.44
CA GLY A 7 -9.06 -7.92 -7.71
C GLY A 7 -9.51 -8.72 -6.48
N VAL A 8 -8.79 -9.77 -6.09
CA VAL A 8 -9.08 -10.58 -4.91
C VAL A 8 -8.19 -10.12 -3.76
N VAL A 9 -8.83 -9.64 -2.69
CA VAL A 9 -8.14 -9.19 -1.47
C VAL A 9 -7.51 -10.40 -0.77
N GLN A 10 -6.21 -10.30 -0.49
CA GLN A 10 -5.42 -11.36 0.16
C GLN A 10 -5.20 -11.09 1.66
N GLY A 11 -5.35 -9.84 2.10
CA GLY A 11 -5.23 -9.46 3.50
C GLY A 11 -5.60 -8.01 3.72
N THR A 12 -5.50 -7.56 4.98
CA THR A 12 -5.73 -6.14 5.33
C THR A 12 -4.56 -5.57 6.11
N ALA A 13 -4.16 -4.35 5.81
CA ALA A 13 -3.13 -3.62 6.56
C ALA A 13 -3.76 -2.48 7.38
N LEU A 14 -3.25 -2.24 8.58
CA LEU A 14 -3.66 -1.12 9.44
C LEU A 14 -2.74 0.08 9.18
N ILE A 15 -3.28 1.26 8.91
CA ILE A 15 -2.48 2.49 8.79
C ILE A 15 -1.99 2.89 10.19
N LEU A 16 -0.69 2.84 10.41
CA LEU A 16 -0.05 3.18 11.68
C LEU A 16 0.37 4.65 11.73
N LYS A 17 0.79 5.19 10.58
CA LYS A 17 1.26 6.56 10.44
C LYS A 17 1.08 7.05 9.01
N ILE A 18 0.81 8.34 8.86
CA ILE A 18 0.84 9.05 7.59
C ILE A 18 1.90 10.13 7.73
N GLU A 19 2.89 10.12 6.83
CA GLU A 19 3.90 11.15 6.73
C GLU A 19 3.59 12.03 5.52
N GLU A 20 3.69 13.34 5.71
CA GLU A 20 3.45 14.32 4.65
C GLU A 20 4.79 14.87 4.14
N ASN A 21 5.00 14.75 2.84
CA ASN A 21 6.09 15.37 2.10
C ASN A 21 5.52 16.38 1.10
N ASN A 22 6.38 17.16 0.44
CA ASN A 22 5.96 18.27 -0.42
C ASN A 22 4.93 17.90 -1.50
N ASP A 23 5.03 16.73 -2.13
CA ASP A 23 4.22 16.32 -3.29
C ASP A 23 3.51 14.96 -3.14
N HIS A 24 3.67 14.30 -2.00
CA HIS A 24 3.08 13.00 -1.72
C HIS A 24 2.96 12.72 -0.21
N LEU A 25 2.08 11.79 0.13
CA LEU A 25 2.03 11.17 1.43
C LEU A 25 2.77 9.82 1.42
N ILE A 26 3.29 9.42 2.57
CA ILE A 26 3.74 8.05 2.82
C ILE A 26 2.83 7.43 3.88
N HIS A 27 2.04 6.43 3.46
CA HIS A 27 1.28 5.62 4.41
C HIS A 27 2.17 4.50 4.92
N ILE A 28 2.46 4.50 6.22
CA ILE A 28 3.15 3.40 6.91
C ILE A 28 2.09 2.50 7.53
N VAL A 29 2.08 1.24 7.13
CA VAL A 29 1.06 0.28 7.53
C VAL A 29 1.66 -0.94 8.22
N GLN A 30 0.91 -1.53 9.15
CA GLN A 30 1.16 -2.88 9.65
C GLN A 30 0.77 -3.86 8.54
N PHE A 31 1.77 -4.41 7.84
CA PHE A 31 1.55 -5.29 6.70
C PHE A 31 1.27 -6.74 7.16
N PRO A 32 0.38 -7.49 6.46
CA PRO A 32 0.09 -8.88 6.81
C PRO A 32 1.33 -9.77 6.70
N ALA A 33 1.58 -10.58 7.73
CA ALA A 33 2.79 -11.40 7.82
C ALA A 33 2.88 -12.42 6.68
N GLU A 34 1.75 -12.98 6.27
CA GLU A 34 1.65 -13.93 5.15
C GLU A 34 1.98 -13.31 3.79
N LEU A 35 1.92 -11.98 3.65
CA LEU A 35 2.19 -11.27 2.40
C LEU A 35 3.59 -10.63 2.37
N LEU A 36 4.34 -10.61 3.49
CA LEU A 36 5.70 -10.07 3.56
C LEU A 36 6.75 -10.86 2.76
N PRO A 37 6.73 -12.21 2.70
CA PRO A 37 7.79 -12.97 2.04
C PRO A 37 8.01 -12.55 0.58
N GLY A 38 9.23 -12.15 0.25
CA GLY A 38 9.59 -11.71 -1.10
C GLY A 38 8.97 -10.36 -1.52
N LEU A 39 8.50 -9.53 -0.59
CA LEU A 39 8.17 -8.13 -0.86
C LEU A 39 9.46 -7.29 -0.90
N THR A 40 9.60 -6.44 -1.91
CA THR A 40 10.78 -5.59 -2.08
C THR A 40 10.38 -4.13 -2.31
N ILE A 41 11.28 -3.20 -1.97
CA ILE A 41 11.09 -1.77 -2.29
C ILE A 41 10.98 -1.62 -3.81
N GLY A 42 10.00 -0.83 -4.27
CA GLY A 42 9.67 -0.67 -5.68
C GLY A 42 8.62 -1.65 -6.21
N ASP A 43 8.24 -2.68 -5.44
CA ASP A 43 7.14 -3.56 -5.85
C ASP A 43 5.80 -2.82 -5.92
N SER A 44 4.95 -3.26 -6.84
CA SER A 44 3.57 -2.83 -6.94
C SER A 44 2.66 -3.67 -6.05
N VAL A 45 1.85 -3.01 -5.23
CA VAL A 45 0.84 -3.63 -4.37
C VAL A 45 -0.49 -2.91 -4.59
N SER A 46 -1.56 -3.69 -4.73
CA SER A 46 -2.92 -3.16 -4.77
C SER A 46 -3.35 -2.79 -3.35
N TYR A 47 -3.69 -1.52 -3.16
CA TYR A 47 -4.06 -0.89 -1.90
C TYR A 47 -5.46 -0.28 -2.04
N ASN A 48 -6.47 -0.95 -1.49
CA ASN A 48 -7.88 -0.71 -1.81
C ASN A 48 -8.16 -0.67 -3.33
N GLY A 49 -7.48 -1.53 -4.10
CA GLY A 49 -7.62 -1.60 -5.56
C GLY A 49 -6.77 -0.58 -6.34
N CYS A 50 -6.09 0.35 -5.67
CA CYS A 50 -5.16 1.27 -6.32
C CYS A 50 -3.75 0.68 -6.32
N CYS A 51 -3.08 0.67 -7.46
CA CYS A 51 -1.68 0.24 -7.55
C CYS A 51 -0.77 1.29 -6.93
N LEU A 52 -0.11 0.94 -5.82
CA LEU A 52 0.88 1.79 -5.14
C LEU A 52 2.25 1.11 -5.13
N THR A 53 3.29 1.94 -5.06
CA THR A 53 4.69 1.49 -4.99
C THR A 53 5.14 1.38 -3.53
N VAL A 54 5.78 0.27 -3.18
CA VAL A 54 6.45 0.11 -1.87
C VAL A 54 7.61 1.10 -1.77
N ALA A 55 7.50 2.03 -0.82
CA ALA A 55 8.49 3.08 -0.57
C ALA A 55 9.57 2.64 0.43
N ALA A 56 9.17 1.89 1.46
CA ALA A 56 10.05 1.44 2.54
C ALA A 56 9.53 0.15 3.16
N ILE A 57 10.44 -0.65 3.72
CA ILE A 57 10.12 -1.85 4.50
C ILE A 57 11.00 -1.81 5.75
N ASP A 58 10.36 -1.85 6.92
CA ASP A 58 11.00 -2.04 8.22
C ASP A 58 10.25 -3.13 8.97
N ASN A 59 10.81 -4.34 8.99
CA ASN A 59 10.17 -5.53 9.53
C ASN A 59 8.77 -5.74 8.92
N SER A 60 7.71 -5.58 9.73
CA SER A 60 6.32 -5.70 9.31
C SER A 60 5.65 -4.37 8.98
N HIS A 61 6.40 -3.27 9.02
CA HIS A 61 5.92 -1.94 8.64
C HIS A 61 6.31 -1.65 7.20
N VAL A 62 5.32 -1.38 6.36
CA VAL A 62 5.54 -1.12 4.94
C VAL A 62 5.03 0.28 4.61
N GLY A 63 5.86 1.07 3.95
CA GLY A 63 5.54 2.41 3.46
C GLY A 63 5.05 2.35 2.00
N PHE A 64 4.04 3.14 1.67
CA PHE A 64 3.53 3.29 0.29
C PHE A 64 3.51 4.76 -0.12
N TYR A 65 3.92 5.05 -1.36
CA TYR A 65 3.80 6.39 -1.94
C TYR A 65 2.37 6.68 -2.40
N LEU A 66 1.82 7.81 -1.96
CA LEU A 66 0.56 8.34 -2.44
C LEU A 66 0.76 9.78 -2.94
N PHE A 67 0.96 9.93 -4.26
CA PHE A 67 1.09 11.24 -4.89
C PHE A 67 -0.25 12.00 -4.90
N THR A 68 -0.19 13.32 -4.92
CA THR A 68 -1.36 14.21 -4.94
C THR A 68 -2.43 13.79 -5.96
N ASP A 69 -2.03 13.45 -7.19
CA ASP A 69 -2.95 13.00 -8.23
C ASP A 69 -3.70 11.71 -7.85
N THR A 70 -3.03 10.78 -7.16
CA THR A 70 -3.64 9.55 -6.67
C THR A 70 -4.65 9.85 -5.56
N LEU A 71 -4.29 10.74 -4.63
CA LEU A 71 -5.15 11.16 -3.53
C LEU A 71 -6.42 11.85 -4.03
N LEU A 72 -6.32 12.67 -5.08
CA LEU A 72 -7.44 13.38 -5.68
C LEU A 72 -8.38 12.48 -6.50
N LYS A 73 -7.84 11.44 -7.15
CA LYS A 73 -8.59 10.58 -8.07
C LYS A 73 -9.14 9.31 -7.42
N THR A 74 -8.76 9.01 -6.17
CA THR A 74 -9.16 7.79 -5.47
C THR A 74 -9.82 8.11 -4.12
N ALA A 75 -10.39 7.10 -3.48
CA ALA A 75 -10.92 7.25 -2.13
C ALA A 75 -9.81 7.37 -1.05
N LEU A 76 -8.53 7.19 -1.41
CA LEU A 76 -7.42 7.10 -0.46
C LEU A 76 -7.14 8.41 0.28
N GLY A 77 -7.46 9.56 -0.32
CA GLY A 77 -7.28 10.87 0.32
C GLY A 77 -8.18 11.13 1.54
N ARG A 78 -9.09 10.21 1.85
CA ARG A 78 -9.98 10.28 3.03
C ARG A 78 -9.53 9.38 4.18
N LEU A 79 -8.51 8.55 3.95
CA LEU A 79 -8.02 7.61 4.95
C LEU A 79 -7.16 8.33 5.98
N ALA A 80 -7.21 7.84 7.21
CA ALA A 80 -6.44 8.34 8.34
C ALA A 80 -5.72 7.21 9.09
N THR A 81 -4.80 7.56 9.98
CA THR A 81 -4.23 6.61 10.94
C THR A 81 -5.33 5.89 11.72
N GLY A 82 -5.22 4.56 11.81
CA GLY A 82 -6.22 3.69 12.43
C GLY A 82 -7.17 3.02 11.43
N ASP A 83 -7.26 3.52 10.19
CA ASP A 83 -8.04 2.85 9.14
C ASP A 83 -7.36 1.57 8.66
N LYS A 84 -8.18 0.62 8.19
CA LYS A 84 -7.71 -0.59 7.52
C LYS A 84 -7.89 -0.48 6.02
N VAL A 85 -6.97 -1.10 5.30
CA VAL A 85 -6.94 -1.12 3.84
C VAL A 85 -6.80 -2.54 3.34
N ASN A 86 -7.48 -2.84 2.24
CA ASN A 86 -7.40 -4.11 1.56
C ASN A 86 -6.11 -4.19 0.75
N ILE A 87 -5.41 -5.31 0.87
CA ILE A 87 -4.13 -5.55 0.22
C ILE A 87 -4.24 -6.75 -0.73
N GLU A 88 -3.66 -6.58 -1.91
CA GLU A 88 -3.43 -7.66 -2.87
C GLU A 88 -2.03 -7.51 -3.47
N ARG A 89 -1.24 -8.59 -3.43
CA ARG A 89 0.03 -8.69 -4.15
C ARG A 89 -0.20 -9.24 -5.54
N VAL A 90 0.65 -8.80 -6.47
CA VAL A 90 0.68 -9.33 -7.84
C VAL A 90 0.85 -10.85 -7.80
N ALA A 91 0.00 -11.57 -8.54
CA ALA A 91 0.16 -13.01 -8.72
C ALA A 91 1.45 -13.29 -9.50
N VAL A 92 2.33 -14.11 -8.94
CA VAL A 92 3.47 -14.71 -9.64
C VAL A 92 3.04 -15.89 -10.49
#